data_AF-A0A1S3HPS1-F1
#
_entry.id   AF-A0A1S3HPS1-F1
#
_cell.length_a   1.000
_cell.length_b   1.000
_cell.length_c   1.000
_cell.angle_alpha   90.00
_cell.angle_beta   90.00
_cell.angle_gamma   90.00
#
_symmetry.space_group_name_H-M   'P 1'
#
loop_
_entity.id
_entity.type
_entity.pdbx_description
1 polymer ?
#
loop_
_entity_poly.entity_id
_entity_poly.type
_entity_poly.pdbx_seq_one_letter_code
_entity_poly.pdbx_strand_id
1 'polypeptide(L)'
;MGIPVPFAWSESFATSYKNIDNEHRTLFNGLFALSEFNTRDQLAACKECFVMHFRDEQTQMENANFEHFEEHKGIHEDFLEKMGHWKAPVAQKDIKFGMEWLVDHIPKEDFKYKGKL
;
A
#
# COMPACT_ATOMS: atom_id res chain seq x y z
N MET A 1 -12.89 -4.62 4.02
CA MET A 1 -12.54 -5.75 4.92
C MET A 1 -12.31 -5.17 6.31
N GLY A 2 -12.27 -5.96 7.39
CA GLY A 2 -11.82 -5.43 8.69
C GLY A 2 -10.29 -5.28 8.71
N ILE A 3 -9.74 -4.34 9.48
CA ILE A 3 -8.29 -4.28 9.73
C ILE A 3 -7.89 -5.57 10.47
N PRO A 4 -6.92 -6.36 9.97
CA PRO A 4 -6.48 -7.59 10.64
C PRO A 4 -5.78 -7.29 11.98
N VAL A 5 -5.92 -8.21 12.93
CA VAL A 5 -5.26 -8.15 14.24
C VAL A 5 -4.56 -9.49 14.49
N PRO A 6 -3.21 -9.53 14.54
CA PRO A 6 -2.27 -8.42 14.33
C PRO A 6 -2.32 -7.86 12.89
N PHE A 7 -1.90 -6.60 12.70
CA PHE A 7 -1.85 -5.99 11.36
C PHE A 7 -0.68 -6.57 10.56
N ALA A 8 -0.97 -7.62 9.80
CA ALA A 8 0.00 -8.35 9.00
C ALA A 8 -0.60 -8.81 7.69
N TRP A 9 0.24 -8.91 6.66
CA TRP A 9 -0.12 -9.53 5.40
C TRP A 9 -0.48 -11.01 5.62
N SER A 10 -1.43 -11.52 4.84
CA SER A 10 -1.79 -12.94 4.80
C SER A 10 -2.11 -13.37 3.36
N GLU A 11 -2.20 -14.68 3.12
CA GLU A 11 -2.49 -15.25 1.78
C GLU A 11 -3.80 -14.74 1.17
N SER A 12 -4.73 -14.19 1.97
CA SER A 12 -5.94 -13.54 1.44
C SER A 12 -5.67 -12.30 0.60
N PHE A 13 -4.46 -11.72 0.69
CA PHE A 13 -4.00 -10.55 -0.06
C PHE A 13 -3.09 -10.90 -1.24
N ALA A 14 -2.89 -12.20 -1.54
CA ALA A 14 -1.98 -12.61 -2.60
C ALA A 14 -2.49 -12.21 -4.00
N THR A 15 -1.66 -11.53 -4.79
CA THR A 15 -1.94 -11.11 -6.17
C THR A 15 -1.52 -12.18 -7.20
N SER A 16 -0.86 -13.26 -6.76
CA SER A 16 -0.20 -14.27 -7.61
C SER A 16 1.11 -13.80 -8.26
N TYR A 17 1.48 -12.54 -8.07
CA TYR A 17 2.76 -11.97 -8.48
C TYR A 17 3.67 -11.87 -7.27
N LYS A 18 4.64 -12.78 -7.18
CA LYS A 18 5.49 -12.93 -5.99
C LYS A 18 6.24 -11.65 -5.61
N ASN A 19 6.67 -10.85 -6.59
CA ASN A 19 7.32 -9.56 -6.34
C ASN A 19 6.37 -8.58 -5.66
N ILE A 20 5.18 -8.38 -6.22
CA ILE A 20 4.13 -7.51 -5.65
C ILE A 20 3.73 -8.00 -4.25
N ASP A 21 3.54 -9.30 -4.06
CA ASP A 21 3.19 -9.87 -2.75
C ASP A 21 4.28 -9.61 -1.69
N ASN A 22 5.56 -9.60 -2.06
CA ASN A 22 6.65 -9.25 -1.15
C ASN A 22 6.67 -7.76 -0.81
N GLU A 23 6.34 -6.90 -1.77
CA GLU A 23 6.21 -5.47 -1.55
C GLU A 23 5.02 -5.18 -0.63
N HIS A 24 3.86 -5.80 -0.86
CA HIS A 24 2.71 -5.71 0.03
C HIS A 24 3.07 -6.06 1.48
N ARG A 25 3.81 -7.16 1.72
CA ARG A 25 4.31 -7.50 3.07
C ARG A 25 5.11 -6.35 3.68
N THR A 26 5.92 -5.66 2.88
CA THR A 26 6.71 -4.50 3.31
C THR A 26 5.82 -3.30 3.66
N LEU A 27 4.73 -3.05 2.92
CA LEU A 27 3.74 -2.02 3.26
C LEU A 27 3.04 -2.30 4.59
N PHE A 28 2.57 -3.54 4.78
CA PHE A 28 1.96 -3.98 6.05
C PHE A 28 2.92 -3.76 7.23
N ASN A 29 4.18 -4.18 7.06
CA ASN A 29 5.22 -4.01 8.08
C ASN A 29 5.52 -2.52 8.34
N GLY A 30 5.53 -1.68 7.30
CA GLY A 30 5.77 -0.23 7.41
C GLY A 30 4.70 0.47 8.24
N LEU A 31 3.41 0.21 7.95
CA LEU A 31 2.30 0.75 8.72
C LEU A 31 2.26 0.19 10.15
N PHE A 32 2.55 -1.10 10.35
CA PHE A 32 2.64 -1.69 11.67
C PHE A 32 3.75 -1.04 12.51
N ALA A 33 4.96 -0.93 11.97
CA ALA A 33 6.07 -0.25 12.64
C ALA A 33 5.77 1.22 12.94
N LEU A 34 5.10 1.93 12.02
CA LEU A 34 4.66 3.30 12.25
C LEU A 34 3.65 3.39 13.40
N SER A 35 2.75 2.42 13.55
CA SER A 35 1.79 2.37 14.65
C SER A 35 2.42 2.13 16.03
N GLU A 36 3.50 1.32 16.07
CA GLU A 36 4.19 0.97 17.31
C GLU A 36 5.17 2.06 17.78
N PHE A 37 5.94 2.63 16.85
CA PHE A 37 7.04 3.56 17.20
C PHE A 37 6.74 5.03 16.89
N ASN A 38 6.01 5.30 15.80
CA ASN A 38 5.52 6.62 15.40
C ASN A 38 6.56 7.77 15.40
N THR A 39 7.78 7.49 14.96
CA THR A 39 8.85 8.50 14.85
C THR A 39 8.94 9.08 13.44
N ARG A 40 9.77 10.12 13.27
CA ARG A 40 10.09 10.68 11.93
C ARG A 40 10.70 9.64 11.00
N ASP A 41 11.56 8.77 11.53
CA ASP A 41 12.25 7.76 10.73
C ASP A 41 11.29 6.65 10.28
N GLN A 42 10.38 6.21 11.16
CA GLN A 42 9.34 5.26 10.76
C GLN A 42 8.36 5.85 9.75
N LEU A 43 7.98 7.13 9.89
CA LEU A 43 7.14 7.79 8.90
C LEU A 43 7.84 7.89 7.54
N ALA A 44 9.12 8.27 7.52
CA ALA A 44 9.91 8.35 6.30
C ALA A 44 10.06 6.98 5.63
N ALA A 45 10.41 5.95 6.40
CA ALA A 45 10.53 4.58 5.90
C ALA A 45 9.19 4.06 5.35
N CYS A 46 8.08 4.28 6.06
CA CYS A 46 6.76 3.88 5.61
C CYS A 46 6.38 4.55 4.28
N LYS A 47 6.61 5.87 4.15
CA LYS A 47 6.37 6.61 2.90
C LYS A 47 7.20 6.06 1.73
N GLU A 48 8.48 5.79 1.98
CA GLU A 48 9.38 5.24 0.97
C GLU A 48 8.89 3.87 0.47
N CYS A 49 8.43 2.99 1.36
CA CYS A 49 7.87 1.69 0.96
C CYS A 49 6.70 1.84 0.00
N PHE A 50 5.76 2.76 0.26
CA PHE A 50 4.62 3.02 -0.63
C PHE A 50 5.04 3.60 -1.97
N VAL A 51 5.95 4.58 -1.98
CA VAL A 51 6.46 5.18 -3.23
C VAL A 51 7.14 4.14 -4.11
N MET A 52 7.98 3.28 -3.51
CA MET A 52 8.70 2.25 -4.24
C MET A 52 7.78 1.18 -4.82
N HIS A 53 6.82 0.70 -4.02
CA HIS A 53 5.83 -0.28 -4.46
C HIS A 53 4.95 0.26 -5.60
N PHE A 54 4.34 1.45 -5.43
CA PHE A 54 3.48 2.02 -6.46
C PHE A 54 4.23 2.26 -7.76
N ARG A 55 5.51 2.65 -7.70
CA ARG A 55 6.33 2.79 -8.89
C ARG A 55 6.55 1.46 -9.62
N ASP A 56 6.87 0.38 -8.89
CA ASP A 56 7.08 -0.94 -9.51
C ASP A 56 5.80 -1.48 -10.12
N GLU A 57 4.71 -1.44 -9.36
CA GLU A 57 3.39 -1.92 -9.79
C GLU A 57 2.85 -1.14 -11.00
N GLN A 58 2.96 0.20 -10.99
CA GLN A 58 2.59 1.04 -12.13
C GLN A 58 3.44 0.70 -13.36
N THR A 59 4.74 0.46 -13.20
CA THR A 59 5.62 0.04 -14.30
C THR A 59 5.17 -1.30 -14.89
N GLN A 60 4.79 -2.26 -14.04
CA GLN A 60 4.25 -3.55 -14.49
C GLN A 60 2.91 -3.38 -15.24
N MET A 61 2.00 -2.55 -14.73
CA MET A 61 0.73 -2.23 -15.38
C MET A 61 0.91 -1.57 -16.75
N GLU A 62 1.79 -0.57 -16.86
CA GLU A 62 2.10 0.10 -18.12
C GLU A 62 2.67 -0.90 -19.15
N ASN A 63 3.64 -1.73 -18.75
CA ASN A 63 4.25 -2.73 -19.63
C ASN A 63 3.25 -3.76 -20.15
N ALA A 64 2.26 -4.11 -19.33
CA ALA A 64 1.20 -5.03 -19.69
C ALA A 64 0.05 -4.39 -20.49
N ASN A 65 0.07 -3.07 -20.70
CA ASN A 65 -1.04 -2.28 -21.25
C ASN A 65 -2.36 -2.54 -20.49
N PHE A 66 -2.29 -2.55 -19.16
CA PHE A 66 -3.45 -2.83 -18.32
C PHE A 66 -4.55 -1.76 -18.53
N GLU A 67 -5.76 -2.20 -18.90
CA GLU A 67 -6.88 -1.34 -19.32
C GLU A 67 -7.24 -0.24 -18.29
N HIS A 68 -7.11 -0.54 -16.99
CA HIS A 68 -7.47 0.37 -15.90
C HIS A 68 -6.27 1.11 -15.29
N PHE A 69 -5.14 1.19 -16.01
CA PHE A 69 -3.90 1.79 -15.49
C PHE A 69 -4.10 3.21 -14.94
N GLU A 70 -4.71 4.11 -15.72
CA GLU A 70 -4.87 5.52 -15.31
C GLU A 70 -5.76 5.67 -14.07
N GLU A 71 -6.82 4.87 -13.97
CA GLU A 71 -7.71 4.84 -12.80
C GLU A 71 -6.95 4.37 -11.55
N HIS A 72 -6.19 3.29 -11.69
CA HIS A 72 -5.41 2.71 -10.59
C HIS A 72 -4.29 3.67 -10.14
N LYS A 73 -3.59 4.31 -11.08
CA LYS A 73 -2.57 5.31 -10.79
C LYS A 73 -3.15 6.51 -10.02
N GLY A 74 -4.32 7.01 -10.39
CA GLY A 74 -4.99 8.08 -9.65
C GLY A 74 -5.27 7.72 -8.18
N ILE A 75 -5.65 6.46 -7.92
CA ILE A 75 -5.86 5.95 -6.55
C ILE A 75 -4.56 5.97 -5.72
N HIS A 76 -3.41 5.66 -6.33
CA HIS A 76 -2.10 5.77 -5.69
C HIS A 76 -1.71 7.22 -5.39
N GLU A 77 -1.89 8.11 -6.38
CA GLU A 77 -1.55 9.52 -6.24
C GLU A 77 -2.35 10.18 -5.11
N ASP A 78 -3.64 9.92 -5.01
CA ASP A 78 -4.51 10.37 -3.92
C ASP A 78 -4.03 9.88 -2.55
N PHE A 79 -3.54 8.64 -2.47
CA PHE A 79 -3.03 8.09 -1.21
C PHE A 79 -1.68 8.72 -0.83
N LEU A 80 -0.76 8.89 -1.79
CA LEU A 80 0.52 9.55 -1.57
C LEU A 80 0.35 11.02 -1.16
N GLU A 81 -0.62 11.74 -1.74
CA GLU A 81 -0.94 13.11 -1.34
C GLU A 81 -1.37 13.16 0.14
N LYS A 82 -2.30 12.28 0.55
CA LYS A 82 -2.75 12.17 1.94
C LYS A 82 -1.59 11.85 2.88
N MET A 83 -0.77 10.86 2.55
CA MET A 83 0.43 10.54 3.34
C MET A 83 1.40 11.73 3.39
N GLY A 84 1.53 12.50 2.31
CA GLY A 84 2.34 13.70 2.23
C GLY A 84 2.10 14.69 3.37
N HIS A 85 0.85 14.83 3.81
CA HIS A 85 0.46 15.70 4.91
C HIS A 85 0.76 15.16 6.32
N TRP A 86 1.07 13.88 6.46
CA TRP A 86 1.37 13.28 7.76
C TRP A 86 2.69 13.85 8.32
N LYS A 87 2.68 14.14 9.63
CA LYS A 87 3.84 14.63 10.38
C LYS A 87 4.01 13.76 11.62
N ALA A 88 5.24 13.36 11.93
CA ALA A 88 5.50 12.57 13.12
C ALA A 88 5.48 13.46 14.40
N PRO A 89 4.88 12.99 15.50
CA PRO A 89 4.09 11.76 15.59
C PRO A 89 2.78 11.89 14.81
N VAL A 90 2.49 10.90 13.96
CA VAL A 90 1.30 10.84 13.11
C VAL A 90 0.08 10.63 13.99
N ALA A 91 -1.01 11.32 13.67
CA ALA A 91 -2.25 11.12 14.41
C ALA A 91 -2.74 9.66 14.23
N GLN A 92 -3.19 9.03 15.30
CA GLN A 92 -3.62 7.63 15.28
C GLN A 92 -4.73 7.36 14.26
N LYS A 93 -5.62 8.35 14.02
CA LYS A 93 -6.65 8.27 12.98
C LYS A 93 -6.07 8.15 11.57
N ASP A 94 -4.91 8.76 11.30
CA ASP A 94 -4.29 8.77 9.99
C ASP A 94 -3.54 7.45 9.74
N ILE A 95 -2.86 6.91 10.77
CA ILE A 95 -2.27 5.57 10.73
C ILE A 95 -3.37 4.52 10.49
N LYS A 96 -4.48 4.62 11.23
CA LYS A 96 -5.64 3.74 11.06
C LYS A 96 -6.22 3.85 9.64
N PHE A 97 -6.36 5.07 9.12
CA PHE A 97 -6.78 5.29 7.74
C PHE A 97 -5.83 4.60 6.74
N GLY A 98 -4.51 4.67 6.92
CA GLY A 98 -3.54 3.96 6.08
C GLY A 98 -3.72 2.44 6.11
N MET A 99 -3.96 1.88 7.30
CA MET A 99 -4.24 0.45 7.46
C MET A 99 -5.55 0.04 6.78
N GLU A 100 -6.62 0.82 6.95
CA GLU A 100 -7.92 0.59 6.30
C GLU A 100 -7.81 0.71 4.78
N TRP A 101 -7.09 1.71 4.30
CA TRP A 101 -6.86 1.92 2.87
C TRP A 101 -6.16 0.72 2.25
N LEU A 102 -5.05 0.24 2.85
CA LEU A 102 -4.28 -0.87 2.29
C LEU A 102 -5.09 -2.17 2.19
N VAL A 103 -5.85 -2.51 3.25
CA VAL A 103 -6.65 -3.75 3.27
C VAL A 103 -7.87 -3.71 2.37
N ASP A 104 -8.31 -2.51 1.96
CA ASP A 104 -9.37 -2.35 0.99
C ASP A 104 -8.83 -2.23 -0.44
N HIS A 105 -7.70 -1.54 -0.63
CA HIS A 105 -7.07 -1.31 -1.92
C HIS A 105 -6.66 -2.63 -2.58
N ILE A 106 -5.87 -3.47 -1.90
CA ILE A 106 -5.38 -4.72 -2.48
C ILE A 106 -6.51 -5.61 -3.06
N PRO A 107 -7.55 -5.99 -2.29
CA PRO A 107 -8.58 -6.86 -2.85
C PRO A 107 -9.51 -6.16 -3.86
N LYS A 108 -9.64 -4.83 -3.84
CA LYS A 108 -10.57 -4.10 -4.71
C LYS A 108 -9.92 -3.64 -6.01
N GLU A 109 -8.68 -3.20 -5.96
CA GLU A 109 -7.97 -2.58 -7.06
C GLU A 109 -6.91 -3.52 -7.61
N ASP A 110 -5.99 -4.00 -6.78
CA ASP A 110 -4.86 -4.82 -7.22
C ASP A 110 -5.32 -6.17 -7.78
N PHE A 111 -6.37 -6.74 -7.19
CA PHE A 111 -6.92 -8.00 -7.68
C PHE A 111 -7.49 -7.90 -9.10
N LYS A 112 -7.78 -6.69 -9.60
CA LYS A 112 -8.27 -6.49 -10.98
C LYS A 112 -7.21 -6.85 -12.02
N TYR A 113 -5.93 -6.81 -11.68
CA TYR A 113 -4.83 -7.14 -12.60
C TYR A 113 -4.32 -8.59 -12.47
N LYS A 114 -4.93 -9.42 -11.60
CA LYS A 114 -4.57 -10.85 -11.48
C LYS A 114 -4.60 -11.57 -12.83
N GLY A 115 -3.45 -12.12 -13.24
CA GLY A 115 -3.31 -12.82 -14.53
C GLY A 115 -3.31 -11.90 -15.74
N LYS A 116 -3.11 -10.58 -15.54
CA LYS A 116 -3.11 -9.56 -16.60
C LYS A 116 -1.81 -8.76 -16.69
N LEU A 117 -0.96 -8.79 -15.64
CA LEU A 117 0.42 -8.30 -15.66
C LEU A 117 1.38 -9.38 -16.17
#